data_AF-D9PIQ9-F1
#
_entry.id   AF-D9PIQ9-F1
#
_cell.length_a   1.000
_cell.length_b   1.000
_cell.length_c   1.000
_cell.angle_alpha   90.00
_cell.angle_beta   90.00
_cell.angle_gamma   90.00
#
_symmetry.space_group_name_H-M   'P 1'
#
loop_
_entity.id
_entity.type
_entity.pdbx_description
1 polymer ?
#
loop_
_entity_poly.entity_id
_entity_poly.type
_entity_poly.pdbx_seq_one_letter_code
_entity_poly.pdbx_strand_id
1 'polypeptide(L)'
;MLRLVRTGKGEYEDLGMRGEGGWDNEVHENIVVSGPTGRLTSWLTHDSNETLSYWIRKQNEFSDWNAVRRYRQLASGLPRLNDLLSSDPLRRRKAMKGIFLRLPFKPALMFLYLYGLKMGFLDGREGLYFCALRAAHELNINAKMLEIKTAK
;
A
#
# COMPACT_ATOMS: atom_id res chain seq x y z
N MET A 1 -11.66 -7.26 4.39
CA MET A 1 -13.08 -7.00 4.02
C MET A 1 -13.62 -8.27 3.38
N LEU A 2 -14.52 -8.99 4.05
CA LEU A 2 -15.12 -10.19 3.46
C LEU A 2 -16.05 -9.79 2.32
N ARG A 3 -15.89 -10.44 1.17
CA ARG A 3 -16.76 -10.24 0.02
C ARG A 3 -17.34 -11.60 -0.36
N LEU A 4 -18.67 -11.66 -0.46
CA LEU A 4 -19.39 -12.87 -0.82
C LEU A 4 -19.94 -12.69 -2.23
N VAL A 5 -19.68 -13.64 -3.10
CA VAL A 5 -20.10 -13.60 -4.51
C VAL A 5 -20.70 -14.94 -4.87
N ARG A 6 -21.81 -14.91 -5.63
CA ARG A 6 -22.38 -16.14 -6.19
C ARG A 6 -21.47 -16.66 -7.29
N THR A 7 -21.18 -17.97 -7.28
CA THR A 7 -20.34 -18.63 -8.28
C THR A 7 -20.82 -18.28 -9.70
N GLY A 8 -19.90 -17.81 -10.55
CA GLY A 8 -20.18 -17.40 -11.93
C GLY A 8 -20.88 -16.05 -12.10
N LYS A 9 -21.03 -15.25 -11.03
CA LYS A 9 -21.65 -13.91 -11.09
C LYS A 9 -20.73 -12.76 -10.69
N GLY A 10 -19.51 -13.05 -10.28
CA GLY A 10 -18.48 -12.03 -10.16
C GLY A 10 -17.09 -12.60 -10.20
N GLU A 11 -16.18 -11.73 -10.61
CA GLU A 11 -14.79 -12.03 -10.88
C GLU A 11 -13.94 -10.96 -10.23
N TYR A 12 -12.70 -11.31 -9.90
CA TYR A 12 -11.73 -10.34 -9.45
C TYR A 12 -11.18 -9.56 -10.65
N GLU A 13 -11.06 -8.24 -10.49
CA GLU A 13 -10.46 -7.36 -11.49
C GLU A 13 -9.02 -7.83 -11.80
N ASP A 14 -8.80 -8.29 -13.04
CA ASP A 14 -7.47 -8.68 -13.49
C ASP A 14 -6.65 -7.44 -13.82
N LEU A 15 -5.69 -7.12 -12.95
CA LEU A 15 -4.79 -5.99 -13.13
C LEU A 15 -3.60 -6.31 -14.05
N GLY A 16 -3.58 -7.49 -14.69
CA GLY A 16 -2.46 -7.95 -15.52
C GLY A 16 -1.22 -8.30 -14.70
N MET A 17 -1.38 -8.52 -13.39
CA MET A 17 -0.28 -8.69 -12.43
C MET A 17 -0.08 -10.15 -11.99
N ARG A 18 -0.63 -11.12 -12.74
CA ARG A 18 -0.58 -12.56 -12.38
C ARG A 18 0.83 -13.12 -12.17
N GLY A 19 1.84 -12.54 -12.80
CA GLY A 19 3.25 -12.94 -12.64
C GLY A 19 4.02 -12.18 -11.56
N GLU A 20 3.40 -11.18 -10.93
CA GLU A 20 4.02 -10.36 -9.90
C GLU A 20 3.49 -10.85 -8.54
N GLY A 21 4.29 -11.65 -7.82
CA GLY A 21 3.92 -12.08 -6.47
C GLY A 21 3.52 -10.87 -5.62
N GLY A 22 2.40 -10.97 -4.90
CA GLY A 22 1.94 -9.86 -4.05
C GLY A 22 0.44 -9.75 -3.80
N TRP A 23 -0.28 -10.86 -3.92
CA TRP A 23 -1.74 -10.95 -3.85
C TRP A 23 -2.34 -10.43 -2.54
N ASP A 24 -1.58 -10.47 -1.45
CA ASP A 24 -2.14 -10.26 -0.11
C ASP A 24 -2.19 -8.78 0.32
N ASN A 25 -1.22 -7.94 -0.11
CA ASN A 25 -1.06 -6.61 0.49
C ASN A 25 -1.56 -5.44 -0.35
N GLU A 26 -1.59 -5.57 -1.68
CA GLU A 26 -1.83 -4.42 -2.55
C GLU A 26 -2.90 -4.63 -3.61
N VAL A 27 -3.38 -5.86 -3.74
CA VAL A 27 -4.48 -6.21 -4.64
C VAL A 27 -5.69 -6.54 -3.77
N HIS A 28 -6.29 -5.51 -3.19
CA HIS A 28 -7.72 -5.60 -2.89
C HIS A 28 -8.43 -5.55 -4.25
N GLU A 29 -8.30 -6.64 -5.02
CA GLU A 29 -8.91 -6.83 -6.34
C GLU A 29 -10.35 -6.39 -6.23
N ASN A 30 -10.78 -5.39 -7.00
CA ASN A 30 -12.19 -5.03 -7.00
C ASN A 30 -12.97 -6.23 -7.53
N ILE A 31 -14.09 -6.56 -6.89
CA ILE A 31 -14.95 -7.60 -7.45
C ILE A 31 -15.83 -6.92 -8.47
N VAL A 32 -15.71 -7.38 -9.71
CA VAL A 32 -16.61 -7.04 -10.80
C VAL A 32 -17.78 -8.00 -10.74
N VAL A 33 -18.98 -7.50 -10.42
CA VAL A 33 -20.20 -8.32 -10.27
C VAL A 33 -21.19 -7.93 -11.36
N SER A 34 -21.78 -8.94 -12.01
CA SER A 34 -22.91 -8.75 -12.92
C SER A 34 -24.22 -8.99 -12.17
N GLY A 35 -24.71 -7.98 -11.44
CA GLY A 35 -25.97 -8.07 -10.69
C GLY A 35 -26.09 -7.07 -9.54
N PRO A 36 -27.20 -7.14 -8.77
CA PRO A 36 -27.38 -6.29 -7.59
C PRO A 36 -26.34 -6.62 -6.51
N THR A 37 -25.84 -5.60 -5.85
CA THR A 37 -24.89 -5.73 -4.74
C THR A 37 -25.51 -5.22 -3.44
N GLY A 38 -25.06 -5.76 -2.31
CA GLY A 38 -25.49 -5.36 -0.98
C GLY A 38 -24.31 -5.29 -0.02
N ARG A 39 -24.48 -4.56 1.09
CA ARG A 39 -23.45 -4.43 2.12
C ARG A 39 -23.98 -5.02 3.43
N LEU A 40 -23.22 -5.94 4.02
CA LEU A 40 -23.50 -6.41 5.37
C LEU A 40 -23.32 -5.25 6.35
N THR A 41 -24.29 -5.07 7.23
CA THR A 41 -24.28 -4.04 8.28
C THR A 41 -23.61 -4.53 9.57
N SER A 42 -23.46 -5.84 9.72
CA SER A 42 -22.80 -6.47 10.87
C SER A 42 -21.29 -6.29 10.82
N TRP A 43 -20.70 -6.15 12.00
CA TRP A 43 -19.25 -6.14 12.18
C TRP A 43 -18.66 -7.52 11.91
N LEU A 44 -17.48 -7.55 11.29
CA LEU A 44 -16.64 -8.74 11.18
C LEU A 44 -15.40 -8.50 12.03
N THR A 45 -15.31 -9.17 13.18
CA THR A 45 -14.12 -9.14 14.02
C THR A 45 -13.00 -9.88 13.30
N HIS A 46 -11.84 -9.25 13.14
CA HIS A 46 -10.66 -9.84 12.51
C HIS A 46 -9.48 -9.65 13.45
N ASP A 47 -9.29 -10.61 14.35
CA ASP A 47 -8.13 -10.66 15.23
C ASP A 47 -7.09 -11.60 14.63
N SER A 48 -6.03 -11.04 14.06
CA SER A 48 -4.94 -11.82 13.48
C SER A 48 -4.12 -12.53 14.56
N ASN A 49 -4.09 -12.00 15.81
CA ASN A 49 -3.29 -12.51 16.95
C ASN A 49 -1.84 -12.89 16.57
N GLU A 50 -1.24 -12.13 15.64
CA GLU A 50 0.08 -12.41 15.10
C GLU A 50 1.19 -11.85 15.99
N THR A 51 2.30 -12.57 16.09
CA THR A 51 3.49 -12.10 16.82
C THR A 51 4.18 -10.97 16.06
N LEU A 52 4.94 -10.13 16.78
CA LEU A 52 5.76 -9.08 16.15
C LEU A 52 6.74 -9.66 15.12
N SER A 53 7.32 -10.83 15.39
CA SER A 53 8.22 -11.52 14.45
C SER A 53 7.51 -11.89 13.15
N TYR A 54 6.28 -12.40 13.25
CA TYR A 54 5.45 -12.68 12.07
C TYR A 54 5.18 -11.40 11.28
N TRP A 55 4.79 -10.33 11.98
CA TRP A 55 4.52 -9.02 11.36
C TRP A 55 5.75 -8.46 10.63
N ILE A 56 6.93 -8.49 11.26
CA ILE A 56 8.19 -8.02 10.66
C ILE A 56 8.52 -8.81 9.40
N ARG A 57 8.39 -10.15 9.43
CA ARG A 57 8.59 -10.99 8.25
C ARG A 57 7.66 -10.58 7.11
N LYS A 58 6.37 -10.39 7.39
CA LYS A 58 5.39 -9.92 6.39
C LYS A 58 5.75 -8.54 5.85
N GLN A 59 6.16 -7.60 6.69
CA GLN A 59 6.61 -6.28 6.22
C GLN A 59 7.84 -6.39 5.31
N ASN A 60 8.74 -7.34 5.55
CA ASN A 60 9.88 -7.59 4.68
C ASN A 60 9.41 -8.10 3.30
N GLU A 61 8.59 -9.16 3.26
CA GLU A 61 8.00 -9.70 2.01
C GLU A 61 7.24 -8.62 1.23
N PHE A 62 6.44 -7.83 1.93
CA PHE A 62 5.70 -6.73 1.34
C PHE A 62 6.60 -5.64 0.78
N SER A 63 7.76 -5.39 1.41
CA SER A 63 8.71 -4.41 0.90
C SER A 63 9.39 -4.87 -0.40
N ASP A 64 9.59 -6.17 -0.61
CA ASP A 64 10.07 -6.73 -1.89
C ASP A 64 9.10 -6.41 -3.02
N TRP A 65 7.83 -6.73 -2.82
CA TRP A 65 6.77 -6.48 -3.82
C TRP A 65 6.61 -4.99 -4.12
N ASN A 66 6.59 -4.17 -3.08
CA ASN A 66 6.52 -2.72 -3.22
C ASN A 66 7.72 -2.17 -4.00
N ALA A 67 8.93 -2.69 -3.77
CA ALA A 67 10.11 -2.20 -4.46
C ALA A 67 10.03 -2.41 -5.97
N VAL A 68 9.71 -3.63 -6.42
CA VAL A 68 9.54 -3.95 -7.84
C VAL A 68 8.44 -3.07 -8.47
N ARG A 69 7.28 -2.96 -7.80
CA ARG A 69 6.14 -2.18 -8.30
C ARG A 69 6.48 -0.70 -8.43
N ARG A 70 7.06 -0.12 -7.39
CA ARG A 70 7.43 1.30 -7.37
C ARG A 70 8.50 1.62 -8.40
N TYR A 71 9.43 0.69 -8.63
CA TYR A 71 10.41 0.80 -9.73
C TYR A 71 9.71 0.88 -11.10
N ARG A 72 8.75 -0.02 -11.37
CA ARG A 72 7.92 0.03 -12.60
C ARG A 72 7.11 1.33 -12.70
N GLN A 73 6.51 1.79 -11.60
CA GLN A 73 5.74 3.05 -11.57
C GLN A 73 6.62 4.27 -11.86
N LEU A 74 7.86 4.30 -11.38
CA LEU A 74 8.81 5.37 -11.70
C LEU A 74 9.16 5.41 -13.19
N ALA A 75 9.23 4.24 -13.85
CA ALA A 75 9.45 4.14 -15.28
C ALA A 75 8.28 4.70 -16.13
N SER A 76 7.06 4.73 -15.59
CA SER A 76 5.85 5.19 -16.31
C SER A 76 5.73 6.72 -16.49
N GLY A 77 6.75 7.51 -16.13
CA GLY A 77 6.78 8.97 -16.31
C GLY A 77 6.10 9.77 -15.19
N LEU A 78 6.27 11.10 -15.21
CA LEU A 78 5.69 12.01 -14.22
C LEU A 78 4.16 12.14 -14.42
N PRO A 79 3.35 12.15 -13.34
CA PRO A 79 1.93 12.47 -13.45
C PRO A 79 1.75 13.90 -13.98
N ARG A 80 0.70 14.15 -14.78
CA ARG A 80 0.45 15.48 -15.32
C ARG A 80 -0.01 16.39 -14.18
N LEU A 81 0.50 17.62 -14.11
CA LEU A 81 0.11 18.59 -13.08
C LEU A 81 -1.40 18.88 -13.10
N ASN A 82 -2.01 18.85 -14.30
CA ASN A 82 -3.46 18.99 -14.46
C ASN A 82 -4.26 17.85 -13.79
N ASP A 83 -3.66 16.68 -13.57
CA ASP A 83 -4.33 15.56 -12.89
C ASP A 83 -4.50 15.84 -11.37
N LEU A 84 -3.66 16.70 -10.78
CA LEU A 84 -3.80 17.12 -9.37
C LEU A 84 -5.01 18.03 -9.15
N LEU A 85 -5.33 18.85 -10.15
CA LEU A 85 -6.47 19.78 -10.15
C LEU A 85 -7.71 19.16 -10.77
N SER A 86 -7.67 17.89 -11.18
CA SER A 86 -8.81 17.22 -11.77
C SER A 86 -9.94 17.05 -10.76
N SER A 87 -11.18 17.22 -11.23
CA SER A 87 -12.38 16.99 -10.41
C SER A 87 -12.59 15.51 -10.08
N ASP A 88 -11.90 14.59 -10.76
CA ASP A 88 -11.98 13.15 -10.54
C ASP A 88 -11.08 12.73 -9.36
N PRO A 89 -11.67 12.25 -8.24
CA PRO A 89 -10.91 11.85 -7.06
C PRO A 89 -9.86 10.74 -7.32
N LEU A 90 -10.12 9.85 -8.28
CA LEU A 90 -9.23 8.73 -8.59
C LEU A 90 -7.97 9.22 -9.28
N ARG A 91 -8.11 10.11 -10.27
CA ARG A 91 -6.99 10.74 -10.99
C ARG A 91 -6.12 11.56 -10.05
N ARG A 92 -6.75 12.40 -9.19
CA ARG A 92 -6.02 13.17 -8.17
C ARG A 92 -5.24 12.28 -7.22
N ARG A 93 -5.85 11.19 -6.72
CA ARG A 93 -5.17 10.24 -5.82
C ARG A 93 -3.98 9.56 -6.50
N LYS A 94 -4.11 9.19 -7.77
CA LYS A 94 -3.03 8.58 -8.56
C LYS A 94 -1.88 9.59 -8.76
N ALA A 95 -2.19 10.84 -9.07
CA ALA A 95 -1.20 11.90 -9.22
C ALA A 95 -0.46 12.19 -7.90
N MET A 96 -1.18 12.34 -6.78
CA MET A 96 -0.58 12.52 -5.46
C MET A 96 0.32 11.36 -5.06
N LYS A 97 -0.12 10.11 -5.29
CA LYS A 97 0.73 8.92 -5.06
C LYS A 97 2.00 8.95 -5.91
N GLY A 98 1.89 9.35 -7.18
CA GLY A 98 3.04 9.46 -8.09
C GLY A 98 4.05 10.53 -7.68
N ILE A 99 3.62 11.63 -7.08
CA ILE A 99 4.50 12.67 -6.52
C ILE A 99 5.12 12.19 -5.21
N PHE A 100 4.31 11.64 -4.32
CA PHE A 100 4.79 11.07 -3.06
C PHE A 100 5.86 10.00 -3.30
N LEU A 101 5.75 9.24 -4.39
CA LEU A 101 6.74 8.25 -4.79
C LEU A 101 8.12 8.85 -5.15
N ARG A 102 8.21 10.11 -5.51
CA ARG A 102 9.46 10.77 -5.96
C ARG A 102 10.12 11.63 -4.90
N LEU A 103 9.48 11.79 -3.74
CA LEU A 103 9.97 12.63 -2.66
C LEU A 103 11.24 12.03 -2.03
N PRO A 104 12.31 12.81 -1.79
CA PRO A 104 13.47 12.35 -1.03
C PRO A 104 13.12 12.21 0.47
N PHE A 105 13.92 11.42 1.20
CA PHE A 105 13.80 11.25 2.67
C PHE A 105 12.44 10.74 3.19
N LYS A 106 11.68 9.99 2.39
CA LYS A 106 10.36 9.47 2.81
C LYS A 106 10.33 8.73 4.14
N PRO A 107 11.32 7.91 4.54
CA PRO A 107 11.29 7.24 5.83
C PRO A 107 11.18 8.24 6.99
N ALA A 108 11.98 9.32 6.94
CA ALA A 108 11.94 10.37 7.95
C ALA A 108 10.61 11.14 7.92
N LEU A 109 10.10 11.46 6.73
CA LEU A 109 8.81 12.14 6.59
C LEU A 109 7.64 11.28 7.09
N MET A 110 7.67 9.97 6.82
CA MET A 110 6.68 9.02 7.31
C MET A 110 6.70 8.97 8.85
N PHE A 111 7.90 8.92 9.44
CA PHE A 111 8.05 8.97 10.90
C PHE A 111 7.50 10.27 11.48
N LEU A 112 7.93 11.43 10.98
CA LEU A 112 7.50 12.74 11.49
C LEU A 112 5.99 12.95 11.33
N TYR A 113 5.42 12.48 10.22
CA TYR A 113 3.98 12.53 9.99
C TYR A 113 3.22 11.63 10.98
N LEU A 114 3.65 10.39 11.18
CA LEU A 114 2.94 9.46 12.06
C LEU A 114 3.13 9.80 13.55
N TYR A 115 4.36 10.10 13.95
CA TYR A 115 4.69 10.37 15.33
C TYR A 115 4.23 11.77 15.76
N GLY A 116 4.53 12.80 14.97
CA GLY A 116 4.18 14.19 15.27
C GLY A 116 2.75 14.56 14.87
N LEU A 117 2.47 14.60 13.55
CA LEU A 117 1.20 15.13 13.03
C LEU A 117 0.00 14.23 13.35
N LYS A 118 0.18 12.90 13.37
CA LYS A 118 -0.85 11.94 13.77
C LYS A 118 -0.85 11.64 15.27
N MET A 119 -0.05 12.36 16.04
CA MET A 119 0.02 12.27 17.50
C MET A 119 0.35 10.85 18.00
N GLY A 120 1.15 10.08 17.26
CA GLY A 120 1.60 8.75 17.69
C GLY A 120 2.42 8.76 18.98
N PHE A 121 2.92 9.92 19.41
CA PHE A 121 3.54 10.08 20.72
C PHE A 121 2.55 9.89 21.89
N LEU A 122 1.23 9.99 21.66
CA LEU A 122 0.21 9.77 22.69
C LEU A 122 0.16 8.30 23.14
N ASP A 123 0.56 7.37 22.28
CA ASP A 123 0.64 5.94 22.58
C ASP A 123 1.97 5.56 23.29
N GLY A 124 2.80 6.56 23.63
CA GLY A 124 4.05 6.37 24.36
C GLY A 124 5.07 5.51 23.61
N ARG A 125 5.58 4.46 24.29
CA ARG A 125 6.64 3.59 23.73
C ARG A 125 6.13 2.75 22.56
N GLU A 126 4.90 2.28 22.61
CA GLU A 126 4.32 1.44 21.56
C GLU A 126 4.13 2.26 20.26
N GLY A 127 3.63 3.48 20.39
CA GLY A 127 3.54 4.42 19.26
C GLY A 127 4.89 4.74 18.64
N LEU A 128 5.94 4.90 19.45
CA LEU A 128 7.30 5.08 18.96
C LEU A 128 7.77 3.87 18.14
N TYR A 129 7.63 2.64 18.66
CA TYR A 129 8.01 1.43 17.93
C TYR A 129 7.22 1.28 16.63
N PHE A 130 5.91 1.50 16.66
CA PHE A 130 5.07 1.43 15.47
C PHE A 130 5.52 2.43 14.39
N CYS A 131 5.73 3.70 14.77
CA CYS A 131 6.18 4.73 13.84
C CYS A 131 7.57 4.42 13.27
N ALA A 132 8.50 3.94 14.11
CA ALA A 132 9.84 3.55 13.71
C ALA A 132 9.84 2.35 12.75
N LEU A 133 9.06 1.31 13.06
CA LEU A 133 8.89 0.14 12.18
C LEU A 133 8.25 0.53 10.85
N ARG A 134 7.30 1.47 10.85
CA ARG A 134 6.68 1.95 9.62
C ARG A 134 7.65 2.74 8.76
N ALA A 135 8.49 3.56 9.37
CA ALA A 135 9.59 4.25 8.69
C ALA A 135 10.64 3.27 8.15
N ALA A 136 11.01 2.26 8.93
CA ALA A 136 11.94 1.20 8.52
C ALA A 136 11.40 0.40 7.33
N HIS A 137 10.10 0.09 7.30
CA HIS A 137 9.48 -0.54 6.14
C HIS A 137 9.61 0.32 4.86
N GLU A 138 9.37 1.63 4.97
CA GLU A 138 9.55 2.57 3.84
C GLU A 138 11.02 2.67 3.42
N LEU A 139 11.96 2.57 4.37
CA LEU A 139 13.40 2.50 4.09
C LEU A 139 13.76 1.22 3.33
N ASN A 140 13.28 0.06 3.76
CA ASN A 140 13.53 -1.22 3.12
C ASN A 140 13.07 -1.21 1.66
N ILE A 141 11.89 -0.64 1.38
CA ILE A 141 11.40 -0.46 0.01
C ILE A 141 12.40 0.34 -0.82
N ASN A 142 12.84 1.50 -0.33
CA ASN A 142 13.75 2.37 -1.08
C ASN A 142 15.13 1.73 -1.30
N ALA A 143 15.65 0.99 -0.31
CA ALA A 143 16.92 0.26 -0.42
C ALA A 143 16.84 -0.85 -1.48
N LYS A 144 15.79 -1.67 -1.45
CA LYS A 144 15.55 -2.72 -2.46
C LYS A 144 15.32 -2.16 -3.86
N MET A 145 14.66 -0.99 -3.97
CA MET A 145 14.55 -0.29 -5.25
C MET A 145 15.90 0.16 -5.80
N LEU A 146 16.82 0.59 -4.93
CA LEU A 146 18.17 0.96 -5.34
C LEU A 146 18.97 -0.27 -5.78
N GLU A 147 18.84 -1.39 -5.08
CA GLU A 147 19.43 -2.67 -5.48
C GLU A 147 18.97 -3.08 -6.89
N ILE A 148 17.66 -3.06 -7.17
CA ILE A 148 17.10 -3.34 -8.50
C ILE A 148 17.67 -2.41 -9.58
N LYS A 149 17.92 -1.14 -9.24
CA LYS A 149 18.50 -0.16 -10.18
C LYS A 149 19.97 -0.44 -10.49
N THR A 150 20.73 -0.91 -9.51
CA THR A 150 22.17 -1.15 -9.60
C THR A 150 22.51 -2.54 -10.15
N ALA A 151 21.62 -3.52 -10.02
CA ALA A 151 21.81 -4.88 -10.55
C ALA A 151 21.73 -5.00 -12.10
N LYS A 152 21.79 -3.87 -12.81
CA LYS A 152 21.88 -3.76 -14.28
C LYS A 152 23.30 -3.35 -14.68
#